data_AF-A0A1M6CR21-F1
#
_entry.id   AF-A0A1M6CR21-F1
#
_cell.length_a   1.000
_cell.length_b   1.000
_cell.length_c   1.000
_cell.angle_alpha   90.00
_cell.angle_beta   90.00
_cell.angle_gamma   90.00
#
_symmetry.space_group_name_H-M   'P 1'
#
loop_
_entity.id
_entity.type
_entity.pdbx_description
1 polymer ?
#
loop_
_entity_poly.entity_id
_entity_poly.type
_entity_poly.pdbx_seq_one_letter_code
_entity_poly.pdbx_strand_id
1 'polypeptide(L)'
;MASSLNDYLNGKFNIEPKDIRTYSPLTLAYIGDAIFDVVIRSILVNKGNTAVNKLHQRTSSVVKAPTQAKMAAALMDDFTEEEAGWYRRGRNSKPHTKAKNATTMDYLEATGFEAVMGYLYLTGDMDRICELVNRGIERLELDILE
;
A
#
# COMPACT_ATOMS: atom_id res chain seq x y z
N MET A 1 23.99 5.36 -7.24
CA MET A 1 22.53 5.18 -7.24
C MET A 1 22.07 5.28 -5.79
N ALA A 2 21.00 6.01 -5.50
CA ALA A 2 20.46 6.03 -4.14
C ALA A 2 20.03 4.60 -3.76
N SER A 3 20.48 4.09 -2.62
CA SER A 3 19.99 2.80 -2.11
C SER A 3 18.52 2.93 -1.77
N SER A 4 17.68 1.99 -2.21
CA SER A 4 16.27 1.96 -1.77
C SER A 4 16.18 1.81 -0.25
N LEU A 5 15.04 2.16 0.35
CA LEU A 5 14.84 1.96 1.80
C LEU A 5 15.01 0.47 2.17
N ASN A 6 14.50 -0.44 1.35
CA ASN A 6 14.64 -1.88 1.57
C ASN A 6 16.11 -2.31 1.53
N ASP A 7 16.88 -1.85 0.53
CA ASP A 7 18.32 -2.14 0.43
C ASP A 7 19.10 -1.57 1.61
N TYR A 8 18.75 -0.35 2.03
CA TYR A 8 19.34 0.29 3.20
C TYR A 8 19.11 -0.54 4.47
N LEU A 9 17.88 -1.01 4.70
CA LEU A 9 17.54 -1.85 5.85
C LEU A 9 18.25 -3.20 5.78
N ASN A 10 18.26 -3.86 4.61
CA ASN A 10 18.97 -5.12 4.43
C ASN A 10 20.46 -4.99 4.75
N GLY A 11 21.10 -3.91 4.28
CA GLY A 11 22.50 -3.61 4.60
C GLY A 11 22.74 -3.32 6.09
N LYS A 12 21.82 -2.62 6.77
CA LYS A 12 21.96 -2.31 8.20
C LYS A 12 21.79 -3.53 9.10
N PHE A 13 20.97 -4.50 8.70
CA PHE A 13 20.66 -5.67 9.50
C PHE A 13 21.30 -6.97 8.96
N ASN A 14 22.22 -6.86 7.99
CA ASN A 14 22.93 -7.99 7.38
C ASN A 14 21.97 -9.08 6.86
N ILE A 15 20.94 -8.66 6.12
CA ILE A 15 19.93 -9.52 5.53
C ILE A 15 20.25 -9.72 4.06
N GLU A 16 20.31 -10.98 3.61
CA GLU A 16 20.45 -11.31 2.20
C GLU A 16 19.13 -11.09 1.45
N PRO A 17 19.13 -10.36 0.31
CA PRO A 17 17.95 -10.21 -0.52
C PRO A 17 17.41 -11.55 -1.00
N LYS A 18 16.09 -11.71 -0.97
CA LYS A 18 15.40 -12.89 -1.50
C LYS A 18 14.69 -12.55 -2.79
N ASP A 19 14.59 -13.54 -3.67
CA ASP A 19 13.74 -13.43 -4.86
C ASP A 19 12.29 -13.17 -4.43
N ILE A 20 11.74 -12.08 -4.93
CA ILE A 20 10.40 -11.62 -4.58
C ILE A 20 9.31 -12.64 -4.89
N ARG A 21 9.54 -13.51 -5.89
CA ARG A 21 8.63 -14.58 -6.31
C ARG A 21 8.47 -15.67 -5.27
N THR A 22 9.35 -15.71 -4.26
CA THR A 22 9.27 -16.65 -3.14
C THR A 22 8.33 -16.19 -2.04
N TYR A 23 7.94 -14.91 -2.00
CA TYR A 23 7.00 -14.41 -1.00
C TYR A 23 5.57 -14.79 -1.35
N SER A 24 4.81 -15.15 -0.31
CA SER A 24 3.37 -15.34 -0.46
C SER A 24 2.68 -13.99 -0.72
N PRO A 25 1.53 -13.96 -1.40
CA PRO A 25 0.80 -12.71 -1.61
C PRO A 25 0.40 -12.01 -0.31
N LEU A 26 0.09 -12.77 0.74
CA LEU A 26 -0.20 -12.23 2.07
C LEU A 26 1.03 -11.61 2.75
N THR A 27 2.23 -12.15 2.48
CA THR A 27 3.48 -11.55 2.98
C THR A 27 3.77 -10.21 2.30
N LEU A 28 3.48 -10.10 1.01
CA LEU A 28 3.59 -8.83 0.29
C LEU A 28 2.55 -7.82 0.80
N ALA A 29 1.31 -8.25 0.96
CA ALA A 29 0.27 -7.40 1.54
C ALA A 29 0.63 -6.90 2.95
N TYR A 30 1.19 -7.78 3.79
CA TYR A 30 1.62 -7.42 5.14
C TYR A 30 2.61 -6.24 5.18
N ILE A 31 3.65 -6.25 4.34
CA ILE A 31 4.59 -5.13 4.29
C ILE A 31 4.00 -3.94 3.52
N GLY A 32 3.21 -4.19 2.49
CA GLY A 32 2.58 -3.16 1.67
C GLY A 32 1.59 -2.29 2.42
N ASP A 33 0.80 -2.87 3.33
CA ASP A 33 -0.09 -2.13 4.24
C ASP A 33 0.69 -1.14 5.11
N ALA A 34 1.82 -1.59 5.68
CA ALA A 34 2.69 -0.73 6.49
C ALA A 34 3.31 0.41 5.66
N ILE A 35 3.74 0.13 4.43
CA ILE A 35 4.30 1.16 3.53
C ILE A 35 3.23 2.16 3.12
N PHE A 36 2.01 1.71 2.79
CA PHE A 36 0.92 2.61 2.47
C PHE A 36 0.56 3.52 3.65
N ASP A 37 0.48 2.98 4.87
CA ASP A 37 0.25 3.76 6.09
C ASP A 37 1.37 4.80 6.33
N VAL A 38 2.64 4.44 6.14
CA VAL A 38 3.77 5.37 6.24
C VAL A 38 3.69 6.48 5.20
N VAL A 39 3.34 6.18 3.95
CA VAL A 39 3.19 7.19 2.89
C VAL A 39 2.09 8.19 3.28
N ILE A 40 0.90 7.71 3.64
CA ILE A 40 -0.23 8.58 4.01
C ILE A 40 0.08 9.41 5.26
N ARG A 41 0.69 8.81 6.29
CA ARG A 41 1.11 9.56 7.50
C ARG A 41 2.17 10.60 7.18
N SER A 42 3.12 10.28 6.31
CA SER A 42 4.17 11.22 5.91
C SER A 42 3.57 12.44 5.21
N ILE A 43 2.61 12.25 4.31
CA ILE A 43 1.89 13.37 3.68
C ILE A 43 1.19 14.24 4.74
N LEU A 44 0.40 13.62 5.62
CA LEU A 44 -0.40 14.35 6.62
C LEU A 44 0.45 15.08 7.67
N VAL A 45 1.53 14.46 8.15
CA VAL A 45 2.43 15.07 9.14
C VAL A 45 3.20 16.25 8.55
N ASN A 46 3.66 16.13 7.30
CA ASN A 46 4.42 17.21 6.66
C ASN A 46 3.56 18.41 6.23
N LYS A 47 2.23 18.23 6.12
CA LYS A 47 1.30 19.32 5.81
C LYS A 47 0.99 20.25 6.98
N GLY A 48 1.19 19.81 8.22
CA GLY A 48 1.01 20.69 9.35
C GLY A 48 0.96 19.97 10.68
N ASN A 49 1.46 20.65 11.71
CA ASN A 49 1.39 20.19 13.08
C ASN A 49 -0.05 20.37 13.60
N THR A 50 -0.83 19.30 13.62
CA THR A 50 -2.18 19.26 14.18
C THR A 50 -2.27 18.22 15.29
N ALA A 51 -3.37 18.22 16.04
CA ALA A 51 -3.57 17.27 17.12
C ALA A 51 -3.50 15.82 16.61
N VAL A 52 -2.78 14.96 17.33
CA VAL A 52 -2.56 13.55 16.97
C VAL A 52 -3.88 12.81 16.69
N ASN A 53 -4.94 13.09 17.44
CA ASN A 53 -6.26 12.50 17.20
C ASN A 53 -6.83 12.86 15.82
N LYS A 54 -6.61 14.09 15.34
CA LYS A 54 -7.04 14.51 13.99
C LYS A 54 -6.21 13.82 12.92
N LEU A 55 -4.90 13.71 13.11
CA LEU A 55 -4.03 12.94 12.20
C LEU A 55 -4.51 11.49 12.12
N HIS A 56 -4.72 10.83 13.25
CA HIS A 56 -5.18 9.44 13.28
C HIS A 56 -6.52 9.25 12.58
N GLN A 57 -7.49 10.14 12.80
CA GLN A 57 -8.79 10.09 12.11
C GLN A 57 -8.65 10.22 10.59
N ARG A 58 -7.86 11.20 10.12
CA ARG A 58 -7.58 11.41 8.70
C ARG A 58 -6.82 10.24 8.07
N THR A 59 -5.79 9.72 8.73
CA THR A 59 -5.07 8.53 8.26
C THR A 59 -6.04 7.35 8.15
N SER A 60 -6.83 7.09 9.19
CA SER A 60 -7.75 5.94 9.25
C SER A 60 -8.86 6.00 8.20
N SER A 61 -9.32 7.19 7.79
CA SER A 61 -10.29 7.31 6.71
C SER A 61 -9.73 6.92 5.35
N VAL A 62 -8.41 6.94 5.19
CA VAL A 62 -7.69 6.67 3.93
C VAL A 62 -7.17 5.25 3.89
N VAL A 63 -6.53 4.80 4.98
CA VAL A 63 -5.88 3.48 5.03
C VAL A 63 -6.84 2.32 5.31
N LYS A 64 -8.13 2.59 5.53
CA LYS A 64 -9.13 1.53 5.72
C LYS A 64 -9.40 0.75 4.42
N ALA A 65 -9.66 -0.55 4.55
CA ALA A 65 -9.91 -1.46 3.42
C ALA A 65 -10.93 -0.95 2.38
N PRO A 66 -12.09 -0.36 2.75
CA PRO A 66 -13.01 0.18 1.74
C PRO A 66 -12.41 1.30 0.88
N THR A 67 -11.54 2.13 1.43
CA THR A 67 -10.89 3.20 0.66
C THR A 67 -9.79 2.62 -0.22
N GLN A 68 -8.99 1.69 0.31
CA GLN A 68 -7.98 0.96 -0.47
C GLN A 68 -8.61 0.19 -1.65
N ALA A 69 -9.74 -0.48 -1.45
CA ALA A 69 -10.47 -1.18 -2.50
C ALA A 69 -10.93 -0.22 -3.61
N LYS A 70 -11.43 0.97 -3.24
CA LYS A 70 -11.78 2.02 -4.21
C LYS A 70 -10.55 2.54 -4.95
N MET A 71 -9.41 2.71 -4.28
CA MET A 71 -8.16 3.11 -4.94
C MET A 71 -7.72 2.05 -5.94
N ALA A 72 -7.75 0.78 -5.56
CA ALA A 72 -7.41 -0.34 -6.44
C ALA A 72 -8.27 -0.37 -7.71
N ALA A 73 -9.59 -0.23 -7.54
CA ALA A 73 -10.53 -0.18 -8.65
C ALA A 73 -10.29 1.03 -9.54
N ALA A 74 -10.02 2.20 -8.95
CA ALA A 74 -9.73 3.41 -9.69
C ALA A 74 -8.41 3.34 -10.46
N LEU A 75 -7.42 2.57 -10.00
CA LEU A 75 -6.07 2.48 -10.56
C LEU A 75 -5.85 1.28 -11.51
N MET A 76 -6.88 0.47 -11.76
CA MET A 76 -6.72 -0.81 -12.47
C MET A 76 -6.04 -0.67 -13.84
N ASP A 77 -6.39 0.40 -14.58
CA ASP A 77 -5.84 0.67 -15.91
C ASP A 77 -4.45 1.33 -15.87
N ASP A 78 -4.01 1.82 -14.71
CA ASP A 78 -2.65 2.36 -14.54
C ASP A 78 -1.65 1.27 -14.22
N PHE A 79 -2.09 0.12 -13.71
CA PHE A 79 -1.20 -0.97 -13.37
C PHE A 79 -0.53 -1.52 -14.62
N THR A 80 0.78 -1.73 -14.53
CA THR A 80 1.49 -2.56 -15.49
C THR A 80 0.98 -4.00 -15.43
N GLU A 81 1.25 -4.80 -16.46
CA GLU A 81 0.85 -6.21 -16.47
C GLU A 81 1.42 -6.99 -15.27
N GLU A 82 2.64 -6.65 -14.85
CA GLU A 82 3.28 -7.24 -13.68
C GLU A 82 2.59 -6.82 -12.38
N GLU A 83 2.33 -5.52 -12.19
CA GLU A 83 1.59 -4.98 -11.04
C GLU A 83 0.19 -5.60 -10.94
N ALA A 84 -0.54 -5.67 -12.06
CA ALA A 84 -1.84 -6.33 -12.13
C ALA A 84 -1.76 -7.84 -11.79
N GLY A 85 -0.62 -8.48 -12.09
CA GLY A 85 -0.32 -9.85 -11.67
C GLY A 85 -0.13 -10.00 -10.16
N TRP A 86 0.55 -9.07 -9.51
CA TRP A 86 0.68 -9.04 -8.05
C TRP A 86 -0.63 -8.71 -7.36
N TYR A 87 -1.39 -7.74 -7.87
CA TYR A 87 -2.73 -7.41 -7.40
C TYR A 87 -3.65 -8.64 -7.43
N ARG A 88 -3.75 -9.35 -8.57
CA ARG A 88 -4.60 -10.55 -8.68
C ARG A 88 -4.20 -11.64 -7.68
N ARG A 89 -2.89 -11.82 -7.44
CA ARG A 89 -2.37 -12.77 -6.46
C ARG A 89 -2.76 -12.40 -5.02
N GLY A 90 -2.65 -11.12 -4.66
CA GLY A 90 -3.10 -10.62 -3.36
C GLY A 90 -4.62 -10.78 -3.20
N ARG A 91 -5.39 -10.34 -4.19
CA ARG A 91 -6.85 -10.41 -4.19
C ARG A 91 -7.41 -11.82 -4.06
N ASN A 92 -6.76 -12.80 -4.67
CA ASN A 92 -7.18 -14.20 -4.62
C ASN A 92 -6.64 -14.96 -3.40
N SER A 93 -5.86 -14.31 -2.54
CA SER A 93 -5.44 -14.90 -1.27
C SER A 93 -6.65 -15.00 -0.33
N LYS A 94 -6.71 -16.07 0.49
CA LYS A 94 -7.82 -16.29 1.42
C LYS A 94 -7.43 -15.76 2.80
N PRO A 95 -7.97 -14.62 3.27
CA PRO A 95 -7.73 -14.17 4.63
C PRO A 95 -8.42 -15.12 5.62
N HIS A 96 -7.71 -15.50 6.69
CA HIS A 96 -8.19 -16.44 7.71
C HIS A 96 -9.31 -15.89 8.60
N THR A 97 -9.63 -14.59 8.53
CA THR A 97 -10.59 -13.94 9.44
C THR A 97 -11.56 -13.03 8.70
N LYS A 98 -12.86 -13.16 8.99
CA LYS A 98 -13.93 -12.25 8.54
C LYS A 98 -14.04 -11.10 9.53
N ALA A 99 -13.88 -9.86 9.08
CA ALA A 99 -14.12 -8.67 9.90
C ALA A 99 -15.57 -8.16 9.75
N LYS A 100 -16.08 -7.50 10.80
CA LYS A 100 -17.52 -7.16 10.97
C LYS A 100 -18.03 -5.97 10.15
N ASN A 101 -17.15 -5.14 9.55
CA ASN A 101 -17.51 -3.79 9.08
C ASN A 101 -17.18 -3.45 7.61
N ALA A 102 -16.50 -4.30 6.86
CA ALA A 102 -16.32 -4.14 5.41
C ALA A 102 -16.78 -5.42 4.70
N THR A 103 -17.16 -5.31 3.42
CA THR A 103 -17.56 -6.51 2.69
C THR A 103 -16.35 -7.42 2.52
N THR A 104 -16.57 -8.73 2.41
CA THR A 104 -15.48 -9.66 2.07
C THR A 104 -14.77 -9.23 0.78
N MET A 105 -15.48 -8.62 -0.16
CA MET A 105 -14.89 -8.11 -1.39
C MET A 105 -13.94 -6.94 -1.12
N ASP A 106 -14.32 -5.94 -0.31
CA ASP A 106 -13.44 -4.80 0.01
C ASP A 106 -12.11 -5.25 0.60
N TYR A 107 -12.13 -6.29 1.45
CA TYR A 107 -10.89 -6.85 2.00
C TYR A 107 -10.02 -7.51 0.94
N LEU A 108 -10.60 -8.33 0.05
CA LEU A 108 -9.83 -8.97 -1.01
C LEU A 108 -9.22 -7.93 -1.96
N GLU A 109 -10.01 -6.93 -2.33
CA GLU A 109 -9.58 -5.82 -3.18
C GLU A 109 -8.44 -5.01 -2.52
N ALA A 110 -8.58 -4.66 -1.23
CA ALA A 110 -7.54 -4.01 -0.45
C ALA A 110 -6.26 -4.86 -0.36
N THR A 111 -6.37 -6.16 -0.05
CA THR A 111 -5.22 -7.07 0.00
C THR A 111 -4.51 -7.19 -1.35
N GLY A 112 -5.26 -7.09 -2.46
CA GLY A 112 -4.67 -6.97 -3.79
C GLY A 112 -3.81 -5.70 -3.93
N PHE A 113 -4.34 -4.55 -3.51
CA PHE A 113 -3.62 -3.28 -3.53
C PHE A 113 -2.37 -3.29 -2.64
N GLU A 114 -2.50 -3.77 -1.41
CA GLU A 114 -1.41 -3.94 -0.45
C GLU A 114 -0.30 -4.83 -1.04
N ALA A 115 -0.65 -5.91 -1.75
CA ALA A 115 0.34 -6.77 -2.39
C ALA A 115 1.15 -6.04 -3.48
N VAL A 116 0.54 -5.12 -4.22
CA VAL A 116 1.26 -4.26 -5.19
C VAL A 116 2.21 -3.31 -4.47
N MET A 117 1.75 -2.65 -3.40
CA MET A 117 2.59 -1.75 -2.60
C MET A 117 3.80 -2.50 -2.02
N GLY A 118 3.58 -3.70 -1.51
CA GLY A 118 4.66 -4.55 -0.99
C GLY A 118 5.63 -5.00 -2.07
N TYR A 119 5.12 -5.33 -3.27
CA TYR A 119 5.96 -5.65 -4.42
C TYR A 119 6.91 -4.50 -4.76
N LEU A 120 6.34 -3.31 -5.02
CA LEU A 120 7.09 -2.12 -5.42
C LEU A 120 8.12 -1.72 -4.36
N TYR A 121 7.76 -1.81 -3.07
CA TYR A 121 8.67 -1.50 -1.98
C TYR A 121 9.88 -2.44 -1.95
N LEU A 122 9.64 -3.75 -2.07
CA LEU A 122 10.72 -4.75 -2.02
C LEU A 122 11.62 -4.70 -3.26
N THR A 123 11.11 -4.22 -4.40
CA THR A 123 11.91 -3.92 -5.60
C THR A 123 12.53 -2.52 -5.60
N GLY A 124 12.28 -1.73 -4.55
CA GLY A 124 12.91 -0.41 -4.36
C GLY A 124 12.27 0.73 -5.14
N ASP A 125 11.06 0.56 -5.68
CA ASP A 125 10.38 1.53 -6.53
C ASP A 125 9.39 2.41 -5.74
N MET A 126 9.94 3.25 -4.87
CA MET A 126 9.16 4.21 -4.09
C MET A 126 8.53 5.31 -4.95
N ASP A 127 9.14 5.65 -6.09
CA ASP A 127 8.61 6.66 -7.00
C ASP A 127 7.28 6.18 -7.61
N ARG A 128 7.22 4.90 -8.04
CA ARG A 128 5.99 4.29 -8.54
C ARG A 128 4.91 4.14 -7.47
N ILE A 129 5.28 3.83 -6.22
CA ILE A 129 4.34 3.85 -5.09
C ILE A 129 3.71 5.24 -4.95
N CYS A 130 4.54 6.28 -4.89
CA CYS A 130 4.08 7.65 -4.74
C CYS A 130 3.19 8.09 -5.92
N GLU A 131 3.53 7.69 -7.14
CA GLU A 131 2.73 7.96 -8.34
C GLU A 131 1.33 7.34 -8.24
N LEU A 132 1.23 6.04 -7.93
CA LEU A 132 -0.05 5.35 -7.79
C LEU A 132 -0.88 5.91 -6.64
N VAL A 133 -0.26 6.21 -5.50
CA VAL A 133 -0.94 6.84 -4.36
C VAL A 133 -1.47 8.23 -4.73
N ASN A 134 -0.67 9.06 -5.41
CA ASN A 134 -1.09 10.39 -5.83
C ASN A 134 -2.29 10.31 -6.80
N ARG A 135 -2.22 9.47 -7.84
CA ARG A 135 -3.33 9.23 -8.78
C ARG A 135 -4.59 8.74 -8.05
N GLY A 136 -4.44 7.85 -7.08
CA GLY A 136 -5.55 7.32 -6.30
C GLY A 136 -6.20 8.37 -5.40
N ILE A 137 -5.40 9.26 -4.80
CA ILE A 137 -5.89 10.41 -4.03
C ILE A 137 -6.68 11.36 -4.92
N GLU A 138 -6.14 11.72 -6.09
CA GLU A 138 -6.79 12.61 -7.05
C GLU A 138 -8.12 12.04 -7.55
N ARG A 139 -8.15 10.77 -8.00
CA ARG A 139 -9.36 10.13 -8.56
C ARG A 139 -10.49 9.93 -7.56
N LEU A 140 -10.14 9.82 -6.27
CA LEU A 140 -11.10 9.67 -5.19
C LEU A 140 -11.41 10.98 -4.48
N GLU A 141 -10.82 12.10 -4.94
CA GLU A 141 -10.99 13.43 -4.34
C GLU A 141 -10.75 13.41 -2.82
N LEU A 142 -9.71 12.69 -2.38
CA LEU A 142 -9.43 12.57 -0.95
C LEU A 142 -8.80 13.87 -0.43
N ASP A 143 -9.41 14.44 0.61
CA ASP A 143 -8.94 15.62 1.35
C ASP A 143 -7.69 15.31 2.20
N ILE A 144 -6.58 15.03 1.50
CA ILE A 144 -5.25 14.76 2.05
C ILE A 144 -4.21 15.70 1.44
N LEU A 145 -4.39 16.07 0.16
CA LEU A 145 -3.47 16.94 -0.59
C LEU A 145 -3.84 18.43 -0.58
N GLU A 146 -5.01 18.80 -0.04
CA GLU A 146 -5.40 20.20 0.24
C GLU A 146 -5.17 20.62 1.71
#